data_AF-A0A7K4L0Z5-F1
#
_entry.id   AF-A0A7K4L0Z5-F1
#
_cell.length_a   1.000
_cell.length_b   1.000
_cell.length_c   1.000
_cell.angle_alpha   90.00
_cell.angle_beta   90.00
_cell.angle_gamma   90.00
#
_symmetry.space_group_name_H-M   'P 1'
#
loop_
_entity.id
_entity.type
_entity.pdbx_description
1 polymer ?
#
loop_
_entity_poly.entity_id
_entity_poly.type
_entity_poly.pdbx_seq_one_letter_code
_entity_poly.pdbx_strand_id
1 'polypeptide(L)'
;PEAAEAPPGLYHERQRLELCAVHALNNVLQRPCFSQEAADDICKRLAPDARLNPHRSVLGTGNYDVNVIMAALQSLELAAVWWDKRRPLEQLALGQIVGFILNVPSNVSLGFVSLPVRRKHWLAVRQLRGTYYNLDSKLKAPAPIGGEDELR
;
A
#
# COMPACT_ATOMS: atom_id res chain seq x y z
N PRO A 1 -23.55 1.38 14.14
CA PRO A 1 -22.97 1.99 12.91
C PRO A 1 -22.60 0.89 11.92
N GLU A 2 -23.50 0.60 10.98
CA GLU A 2 -23.24 -0.30 9.85
C GLU A 2 -22.12 0.33 9.00
N ALA A 3 -20.99 -0.37 8.91
CA ALA A 3 -19.96 -0.02 7.96
C ALA A 3 -20.57 -0.12 6.56
N ALA A 4 -20.73 1.00 5.86
CA ALA A 4 -21.20 1.02 4.49
C ALA A 4 -20.33 0.05 3.66
N GLU A 5 -20.93 -1.02 3.17
CA GLU A 5 -20.22 -2.03 2.39
C GLU A 5 -19.70 -1.41 1.09
N ALA A 6 -18.48 -1.79 0.71
CA ALA A 6 -17.88 -1.37 -0.55
C ALA A 6 -18.78 -1.80 -1.72
N PRO A 7 -18.95 -0.95 -2.75
CA PRO A 7 -19.79 -1.30 -3.89
C PRO A 7 -19.23 -2.54 -4.59
N PRO A 8 -20.10 -3.41 -5.13
CA PRO A 8 -19.67 -4.64 -5.78
C PRO A 8 -18.70 -4.36 -6.94
N GLY A 9 -17.68 -5.21 -7.04
CA GLY A 9 -16.67 -5.17 -8.09
C GLY A 9 -15.44 -4.31 -7.83
N LEU A 10 -15.24 -3.77 -6.62
CA LEU A 10 -13.95 -3.17 -6.25
C LEU A 10 -12.90 -4.26 -6.05
N TYR A 11 -11.71 -4.01 -6.60
CA TYR A 11 -10.59 -4.91 -6.43
C TYR A 11 -9.97 -4.74 -5.04
N HIS A 12 -9.80 -5.84 -4.29
CA HIS A 12 -9.20 -5.80 -2.97
C HIS A 12 -8.41 -7.08 -2.66
N GLU A 13 -7.10 -6.95 -2.54
CA GLU A 13 -6.22 -7.97 -2.00
C GLU A 13 -6.12 -7.87 -0.49
N ARG A 14 -6.35 -9.01 0.15
CA ARG A 14 -6.15 -9.18 1.59
C ARG A 14 -4.73 -9.63 1.88
N GLN A 15 -4.20 -9.14 2.98
CA GLN A 15 -2.81 -9.32 3.35
C GLN A 15 -2.46 -10.81 3.51
N ARG A 16 -1.36 -11.21 2.87
CA ARG A 16 -0.68 -12.48 3.09
C ARG A 16 0.77 -12.20 3.48
N LEU A 17 1.26 -12.94 4.49
CA LEU A 17 2.64 -12.81 4.98
C LEU A 17 3.00 -11.33 5.28
N GLU A 18 4.14 -10.87 4.77
CA GLU A 18 4.63 -9.50 4.91
C GLU A 18 4.55 -8.72 3.59
N LEU A 19 3.62 -9.10 2.70
CA LEU A 19 3.47 -8.56 1.35
C LEU A 19 2.64 -7.27 1.28
N CYS A 20 2.55 -6.52 2.38
CA CYS A 20 1.73 -5.30 2.43
C CYS A 20 2.06 -4.28 1.32
N ALA A 21 3.32 -4.18 0.89
CA ALA A 21 3.70 -3.33 -0.24
C ALA A 21 3.11 -3.79 -1.58
N VAL A 22 3.13 -5.11 -1.86
CA VAL A 22 2.54 -5.69 -3.08
C VAL A 22 1.03 -5.46 -3.09
N HIS A 23 0.37 -5.73 -1.96
CA HIS A 23 -1.08 -5.53 -1.85
C HIS A 23 -1.46 -4.05 -1.94
N ALA A 24 -0.67 -3.15 -1.34
CA ALA A 24 -0.89 -1.71 -1.48
C ALA A 24 -0.76 -1.27 -2.95
N LEU A 25 0.24 -1.74 -3.69
CA LEU A 25 0.38 -1.47 -5.13
C LEU A 25 -0.81 -2.00 -5.93
N ASN A 26 -1.20 -3.25 -5.72
CA ASN A 26 -2.30 -3.86 -6.48
C ASN A 26 -3.65 -3.24 -6.14
N ASN A 27 -3.88 -2.93 -4.86
CA ASN A 27 -5.09 -2.26 -4.39
C ASN A 27 -5.17 -0.82 -4.93
N VAL A 28 -4.09 -0.04 -4.86
CA VAL A 28 -4.11 1.32 -5.42
C VAL A 28 -4.26 1.29 -6.93
N LEU A 29 -3.75 0.28 -7.64
CA LEU A 29 -3.94 0.14 -9.09
C LEU A 29 -5.27 -0.52 -9.48
N GLN A 30 -5.98 -1.11 -8.52
CA GLN A 30 -7.24 -1.86 -8.68
C GLN A 30 -7.12 -3.08 -9.61
N ARG A 31 -5.97 -3.76 -9.61
CA ARG A 31 -5.70 -4.98 -10.37
C ARG A 31 -4.42 -5.68 -9.87
N PRO A 32 -4.25 -7.01 -10.08
CA PRO A 32 -3.05 -7.75 -9.65
C PRO A 32 -1.85 -7.47 -10.58
N CYS A 33 -1.21 -6.30 -10.46
CA CYS A 33 -0.04 -5.95 -11.28
C CYS A 33 1.25 -6.62 -10.83
N PHE A 34 1.40 -6.81 -9.53
CA PHE A 34 2.63 -7.27 -8.91
C PHE A 34 2.40 -8.52 -8.09
N SER A 35 3.36 -9.44 -8.14
CA SER A 35 3.42 -10.60 -7.28
C SER A 35 4.60 -10.50 -6.31
N GLN A 36 4.72 -11.46 -5.41
CA GLN A 36 5.90 -11.57 -4.55
C GLN A 36 7.17 -11.75 -5.40
N GLU A 37 7.11 -12.60 -6.42
CA GLU A 37 8.23 -12.88 -7.33
C GLU A 37 8.66 -11.62 -8.09
N ALA A 38 7.71 -10.84 -8.59
CA ALA A 38 8.00 -9.58 -9.27
C ALA A 38 8.67 -8.55 -8.33
N ALA A 39 8.18 -8.44 -7.09
CA ALA A 39 8.78 -7.58 -6.08
C ALA A 39 10.19 -8.05 -5.67
N ASP A 40 10.38 -9.36 -5.56
CA ASP A 40 11.69 -9.97 -5.29
C ASP A 40 12.69 -9.74 -6.43
N ASP A 41 12.25 -9.77 -7.68
CA ASP A 41 13.09 -9.46 -8.84
C ASP A 41 13.45 -7.97 -8.90
N ILE A 42 12.54 -7.08 -8.50
CA ILE A 42 12.86 -5.66 -8.28
C ILE A 42 13.95 -5.53 -7.21
N CYS A 43 13.82 -6.24 -6.08
CA CYS A 43 14.83 -6.21 -5.02
C CYS A 43 16.20 -6.62 -5.53
N LYS A 44 16.29 -7.72 -6.31
CA LYS A 44 17.57 -8.18 -6.90
C LYS A 44 18.18 -7.13 -7.83
N ARG A 45 17.37 -6.46 -8.66
CA ARG A 45 17.86 -5.40 -9.56
C ARG A 45 18.35 -4.17 -8.82
N LEU A 46 17.71 -3.81 -7.70
CA LEU A 46 18.12 -2.67 -6.87
C LEU A 46 19.44 -2.93 -6.12
N ALA A 47 19.78 -4.19 -5.85
CA ALA A 47 20.98 -4.58 -5.12
C ALA A 47 21.62 -5.86 -5.72
N PRO A 48 22.20 -5.79 -6.95
CA PRO A 48 22.65 -6.96 -7.70
C PRO A 48 23.81 -7.70 -7.03
N ASP A 49 24.69 -6.97 -6.33
CA ASP A 49 25.88 -7.53 -5.69
C ASP A 49 25.66 -7.89 -4.21
N ALA A 50 24.45 -7.72 -3.69
CA ALA A 50 24.16 -7.91 -2.28
C ALA A 50 23.93 -9.39 -1.95
N ARG A 51 24.77 -9.95 -1.07
CA ARG A 51 24.58 -11.31 -0.52
C ARG A 51 23.29 -11.44 0.30
N LEU A 52 22.93 -10.37 1.01
CA LEU A 52 21.67 -10.21 1.72
C LEU A 52 20.97 -8.98 1.15
N ASN A 53 19.76 -9.16 0.63
CA ASN A 53 19.06 -8.07 -0.01
C ASN A 53 18.50 -7.08 1.03
N PRO A 54 18.87 -5.79 0.99
CA PRO A 54 18.43 -4.82 2.00
C PRO A 54 16.97 -4.37 1.83
N HIS A 55 16.34 -4.67 0.70
CA HIS A 55 15.02 -4.19 0.32
C HIS A 55 13.87 -5.14 0.67
N ARG A 56 14.17 -6.27 1.34
CA ARG A 56 13.19 -7.27 1.78
C ARG A 56 13.68 -8.00 3.04
N SER A 57 12.82 -8.78 3.67
CA SER A 57 13.20 -9.64 4.80
C SER A 57 14.23 -10.69 4.38
N VAL A 58 15.11 -11.06 5.31
CA VAL A 58 16.19 -12.06 5.08
C VAL A 58 15.62 -13.43 4.65
N LEU A 59 14.44 -13.78 5.16
CA LEU A 59 13.75 -15.02 4.82
C LEU A 59 12.93 -14.93 3.52
N GLY A 60 12.92 -13.78 2.83
CA GLY A 60 12.18 -13.59 1.59
C GLY A 60 10.65 -13.61 1.76
N THR A 61 10.14 -13.33 2.96
CA THR A 61 8.70 -13.32 3.29
C THR A 61 7.96 -12.04 2.86
N GLY A 62 8.70 -11.06 2.31
CA GLY A 62 8.20 -9.73 1.96
C GLY A 62 8.90 -8.62 2.75
N ASN A 63 8.11 -7.74 3.38
CA ASN A 63 8.58 -6.54 4.10
C ASN A 63 9.39 -5.59 3.20
N TYR A 64 8.85 -5.31 2.02
CA TYR A 64 9.49 -4.47 1.02
C TYR A 64 9.56 -3.01 1.45
N ASP A 65 10.68 -2.37 1.15
CA ASP A 65 10.87 -0.94 1.40
C ASP A 65 10.25 -0.05 0.31
N VAL A 66 10.40 1.26 0.48
CA VAL A 66 9.85 2.25 -0.45
C VAL A 66 10.50 2.21 -1.84
N ASN A 67 11.77 1.80 -1.95
CA ASN A 67 12.47 1.75 -3.24
C ASN A 67 11.86 0.69 -4.14
N VAL A 68 11.43 -0.43 -3.57
CA VAL A 68 10.69 -1.47 -4.30
C VAL A 68 9.36 -0.92 -4.85
N ILE A 69 8.62 -0.16 -4.03
CA ILE A 69 7.36 0.48 -4.44
C ILE A 69 7.60 1.50 -5.57
N MET A 70 8.64 2.33 -5.44
CA MET A 70 8.98 3.35 -6.45
C MET A 70 9.40 2.69 -7.78
N ALA A 71 10.25 1.66 -7.74
CA ALA A 71 10.69 0.93 -8.92
C ALA A 71 9.54 0.15 -9.58
N ALA A 72 8.62 -0.40 -8.79
CA ALA A 72 7.41 -1.06 -9.29
C ALA A 72 6.54 -0.06 -10.08
N LEU A 73 6.23 1.09 -9.50
CA LEU A 73 5.44 2.13 -10.17
C LEU A 73 6.13 2.64 -11.44
N GLN A 74 7.45 2.83 -11.41
CA GLN A 74 8.21 3.26 -12.57
C GLN A 74 8.12 2.26 -13.74
N SER A 75 8.05 0.95 -13.46
CA SER A 75 7.86 -0.07 -14.51
C SER A 75 6.51 0.01 -15.23
N LEU A 76 5.56 0.78 -14.67
CA LEU A 76 4.25 1.07 -15.25
C LEU A 76 4.14 2.53 -15.71
N GLU A 77 5.26 3.23 -15.88
CA GLU A 77 5.31 4.66 -16.25
C GLU A 77 4.58 5.57 -15.24
N LEU A 78 4.48 5.14 -13.98
CA LEU A 78 3.95 5.90 -12.86
C LEU A 78 5.07 6.36 -11.93
N ALA A 79 4.82 7.41 -11.15
CA ALA A 79 5.75 7.91 -10.15
C ALA A 79 5.08 8.04 -8.78
N ALA A 80 5.82 7.70 -7.73
CA ALA A 80 5.46 8.07 -6.36
C ALA A 80 6.11 9.40 -6.00
N VAL A 81 5.30 10.36 -5.58
CA VAL A 81 5.76 11.66 -5.09
C VAL A 81 5.64 11.70 -3.58
N TRP A 82 6.72 12.07 -2.90
CA TRP A 82 6.70 12.25 -1.46
C TRP A 82 5.93 13.52 -1.10
N TRP A 83 4.86 13.35 -0.32
CA TRP A 83 4.15 14.50 0.24
C TRP A 83 4.90 15.04 1.46
N ASP A 84 5.18 16.34 1.45
CA ASP A 84 5.74 17.03 2.60
C ASP A 84 4.62 17.38 3.58
N LYS A 85 4.55 16.65 4.70
CA LYS A 85 3.52 16.84 5.74
C LYS A 85 3.48 18.24 6.37
N ARG A 86 4.49 19.08 6.13
CA ARG A 86 4.51 20.48 6.58
C ARG A 86 3.68 21.39 5.69
N ARG A 87 3.29 20.90 4.49
CA ARG A 87 2.42 21.62 3.56
C ARG A 87 0.94 21.38 3.89
N PRO A 88 0.09 22.40 3.73
CA PRO A 88 -1.36 22.26 3.89
C PRO A 88 -1.94 21.28 2.86
N LEU A 89 -2.86 20.42 3.27
CA LEU A 89 -3.46 19.37 2.43
C LEU A 89 -4.35 19.95 1.32
N GLU A 90 -4.76 21.20 1.46
CA GLU A 90 -5.47 21.99 0.45
C GLU A 90 -4.63 22.20 -0.81
N GLN A 91 -3.30 22.08 -0.72
CA GLN A 91 -2.39 22.15 -1.88
C GLN A 91 -2.33 20.84 -2.68
N LEU A 92 -2.91 19.74 -2.18
CA LEU A 92 -3.00 18.50 -2.96
C LEU A 92 -4.01 18.68 -4.09
N ALA A 93 -3.52 18.61 -5.32
CA ALA A 93 -4.36 18.49 -6.52
C ALA A 93 -4.93 17.06 -6.61
N LEU A 94 -5.92 16.75 -5.76
CA LEU A 94 -6.49 15.41 -5.60
C LEU A 94 -6.96 14.78 -6.92
N GLY A 95 -7.56 15.56 -7.81
CA GLY A 95 -8.00 15.10 -9.14
C GLY A 95 -6.88 14.69 -10.11
N GLN A 96 -5.61 14.96 -9.78
CA GLN A 96 -4.44 14.53 -10.57
C GLN A 96 -3.72 13.32 -9.94
N ILE A 97 -4.21 12.82 -8.81
CA ILE A 97 -3.58 11.75 -8.04
C ILE A 97 -4.36 10.45 -8.25
N VAL A 98 -3.69 9.42 -8.77
CA VAL A 98 -4.28 8.08 -8.96
C VAL A 98 -4.70 7.47 -7.62
N GLY A 99 -3.87 7.63 -6.59
CA GLY A 99 -4.12 7.20 -5.23
C GLY A 99 -2.92 7.45 -4.33
N PHE A 100 -3.05 7.10 -3.06
CA PHE A 100 -2.05 7.30 -2.03
C PHE A 100 -1.55 5.95 -1.52
N ILE A 101 -0.26 5.88 -1.22
CA ILE A 101 0.35 4.78 -0.48
C ILE A 101 0.91 5.37 0.81
N LEU A 102 0.41 4.90 1.95
CA LEU A 102 0.80 5.39 3.27
C LEU A 102 1.66 4.36 3.99
N ASN A 103 2.69 4.84 4.70
CA ASN A 103 3.46 4.03 5.64
C ASN A 103 3.05 4.37 7.07
N VAL A 104 2.31 3.48 7.71
CA VAL A 104 1.80 3.70 9.06
C VAL A 104 2.38 2.68 10.05
N PRO A 105 2.57 3.07 11.32
CA PRO A 105 2.88 2.09 12.36
C PRO A 105 1.68 1.17 12.55
N SER A 106 1.92 -0.13 12.61
CA SER A 106 0.89 -1.14 12.77
C SER A 106 1.35 -2.24 13.72
N ASN A 107 0.45 -2.69 14.59
CA ASN A 107 0.76 -3.77 15.52
C ASN A 107 0.94 -5.10 14.77
N VAL A 108 1.84 -5.92 15.28
CA VAL A 108 1.97 -7.31 14.85
C VAL A 108 0.89 -8.14 15.53
N SER A 109 0.10 -8.86 14.76
CA SER A 109 -0.91 -9.79 15.27
C SER A 109 -0.40 -11.23 15.15
N LEU A 110 -0.43 -11.97 16.27
CA LEU A 110 -0.24 -13.42 16.29
C LEU A 110 -1.58 -14.05 16.67
N GLY A 111 -2.28 -14.60 15.68
CA GLY A 111 -3.67 -15.05 15.85
C GLY A 111 -4.58 -13.89 16.26
N PHE A 112 -5.27 -14.04 17.39
CA PHE A 112 -6.15 -13.01 17.98
C PHE A 112 -5.42 -12.04 18.93
N VAL A 113 -4.13 -12.25 19.17
CA VAL A 113 -3.35 -11.42 20.11
C VAL A 113 -2.55 -10.36 19.34
N SER A 114 -2.76 -9.09 19.68
CA SER A 114 -1.91 -7.99 19.23
C SER A 114 -0.68 -7.91 20.12
N LEU A 115 0.51 -8.11 19.56
CA LEU A 115 1.78 -7.95 20.26
C LEU A 115 2.11 -6.45 20.39
N PRO A 116 2.76 -6.01 21.48
CA PRO A 116 3.15 -4.60 21.69
C PRO A 116 4.38 -4.20 20.84
N VAL A 117 4.53 -4.81 19.67
CA VAL A 117 5.60 -4.51 18.70
C VAL A 117 4.95 -3.81 17.51
N ARG A 118 5.42 -2.60 17.21
CA ARG A 118 4.98 -1.82 16.05
C ARG A 118 5.93 -2.07 14.89
N ARG A 119 5.36 -2.44 13.73
CA ARG A 119 6.08 -2.49 12.46
C ARG A 119 5.49 -1.48 11.48
N LYS A 120 6.29 -1.08 10.50
CA LYS A 120 5.80 -0.31 9.36
C LYS A 120 4.83 -1.16 8.54
N HIS A 121 3.82 -0.51 7.98
CA HIS A 121 2.78 -1.15 7.18
C HIS A 121 2.39 -0.24 6.03
N TRP A 122 2.38 -0.80 4.83
CA TRP A 122 1.93 -0.10 3.64
C TRP A 122 0.44 -0.34 3.44
N LEU A 123 -0.31 0.74 3.27
CA LEU A 123 -1.72 0.68 2.89
C LEU A 123 -2.00 1.64 1.73
N ALA A 124 -3.05 1.34 0.98
CA ALA A 124 -3.49 2.13 -0.16
C ALA A 124 -4.77 2.91 0.17
N VAL A 125 -4.88 4.11 -0.37
CA VAL A 125 -6.12 4.89 -0.43
C VAL A 125 -6.35 5.32 -1.86
N ARG A 126 -7.57 5.19 -2.37
CA ARG A 126 -7.90 5.59 -3.74
C ARG A 126 -9.34 6.05 -3.87
N GLN A 127 -9.57 7.05 -4.72
CA GLN A 127 -10.91 7.43 -5.15
C GLN A 127 -11.44 6.43 -6.18
N LEU A 128 -12.59 5.84 -5.89
CA LEU A 128 -13.27 4.87 -6.74
C LEU A 128 -14.74 5.28 -6.82
N ARG A 129 -15.22 5.55 -8.03
CA ARG A 129 -16.62 5.95 -8.27
C ARG A 129 -17.05 7.18 -7.42
N GLY A 130 -16.14 8.15 -7.27
CA GLY A 130 -16.38 9.40 -6.53
C GLY A 130 -16.06 9.35 -5.03
N THR A 131 -15.88 8.17 -4.44
CA THR A 131 -15.63 7.99 -3.00
C THR A 131 -14.19 7.51 -2.76
N TYR A 132 -13.49 8.10 -1.80
CA TYR A 132 -12.22 7.58 -1.32
C TYR A 132 -12.44 6.34 -0.45
N TYR A 133 -11.64 5.32 -0.69
CA TYR A 133 -11.65 4.09 0.11
C TYR A 133 -10.30 3.86 0.75
N ASN A 134 -10.32 3.45 2.02
CA ASN A 134 -9.22 2.77 2.67
C ASN A 134 -9.16 1.33 2.13
N LEU A 135 -8.09 1.06 1.39
CA LEU A 135 -7.80 -0.23 0.77
C LEU A 135 -6.67 -0.96 1.51
N ASP A 136 -6.57 -0.76 2.83
CA ASP A 136 -5.68 -1.53 3.67
C ASP A 136 -5.96 -3.02 3.54
N SER A 137 -4.96 -3.76 3.09
CA SER A 137 -4.99 -5.20 2.91
C SER A 137 -5.31 -5.98 4.21
N LYS A 138 -5.18 -5.37 5.40
CA LYS A 138 -5.64 -5.96 6.67
C LYS A 138 -7.16 -5.97 6.84
N LEU A 139 -7.89 -5.12 6.10
CA LEU A 139 -9.34 -5.07 6.15
C LEU A 139 -9.97 -6.25 5.41
N LYS A 140 -11.17 -6.65 5.84
CA LYS A 140 -11.95 -7.71 5.17
C LYS A 140 -12.44 -7.26 3.78
N ALA A 141 -12.72 -5.97 3.63
CA ALA A 141 -13.18 -5.32 2.40
C ALA A 141 -12.73 -3.84 2.40
N PRO A 142 -12.76 -3.14 1.26
CA PRO A 142 -12.55 -1.69 1.21
C PRO A 142 -13.47 -0.96 2.19
N ALA A 143 -12.92 -0.02 2.97
CA ALA A 143 -13.71 0.80 3.88
C ALA A 143 -13.87 2.22 3.30
N PRO A 144 -15.11 2.73 3.11
CA PRO A 144 -15.31 4.08 2.60
C PRO A 144 -14.79 5.11 3.60
N ILE A 145 -14.13 6.15 3.08
CA ILE A 145 -13.67 7.32 3.82
C ILE A 145 -14.68 8.46 3.58
N GLY A 146 -14.98 8.77 2.31
CA GLY A 146 -15.86 9.88 1.94
C GLY A 146 -15.39 10.61 0.68
N GLY A 147 -15.71 11.89 0.58
CA GLY A 147 -15.22 12.80 -0.44
C GLY A 147 -13.83 13.36 -0.11
N GLU A 148 -13.50 14.49 -0.75
CA GLU A 148 -12.20 15.14 -0.53
C GLU A 148 -12.05 15.71 0.87
N ASP A 149 -13.12 16.21 1.48
CA ASP A 149 -13.09 16.83 2.81
C ASP A 149 -12.88 15.80 3.91
N GLU A 150 -13.47 14.60 3.79
CA GLU A 150 -13.24 13.51 4.75
C GLU A 150 -11.87 12.84 4.57
N LEU A 151 -11.24 12.98 3.41
CA LEU A 151 -9.90 12.46 3.15
C LEU A 151 -8.80 13.32 3.81
N ARG A 152 -8.98 14.65 3.81
CA ARG A 152 -8.00 15.61 4.33
C ARG A 152 -7.95 15.57 5.87
#